data_AF-A0A5Q0UU16-F1
#
_entry.id   AF-A0A5Q0UU16-F1
#
_cell.length_a   1.000
_cell.length_b   1.000
_cell.length_c   1.000
_cell.angle_alpha   90.00
_cell.angle_beta   90.00
_cell.angle_gamma   90.00
#
_symmetry.space_group_name_H-M   'P 1'
#
loop_
_entity.id
_entity.type
_entity.pdbx_description
1 polymer ?
#
loop_
_entity_poly.entity_id
_entity_poly.type
_entity_poly.pdbx_seq_one_letter_code
_entity_poly.pdbx_strand_id
1 'polypeptide(L)'
;MAIHLYKTSTPSTRNGAVDSQVKSNPRNNLIYGQHRCGKGRNARGIITAGHRGGGHKRLYRKIDFRRNEKDIYGRIVTIEYDPNRNAYICLIH
;
A
#
# COMPACT_ATOMS: atom_id res chain seq x y z
N MET A 1 -0.60 -0.42 -16.97
CA MET A 1 -0.40 0.75 -16.10
C MET A 1 0.31 1.80 -16.93
N ALA A 2 -0.14 3.05 -16.91
CA ALA A 2 0.48 4.12 -17.69
C ALA A 2 1.31 5.00 -16.76
N ILE A 3 2.58 5.17 -17.10
CA ILE A 3 3.46 6.10 -16.39
C ILE A 3 3.16 7.51 -16.90
N HIS A 4 2.66 8.36 -16.03
CA HIS A 4 2.43 9.78 -16.33
C HIS A 4 3.64 10.60 -15.91
N LEU A 5 4.22 11.32 -16.88
CA LEU A 5 5.30 12.27 -16.64
C LEU A 5 4.70 13.61 -16.22
N TYR A 6 5.27 14.24 -15.19
CA TYR A 6 4.87 15.58 -14.79
C TYR A 6 5.34 16.63 -15.82
N LYS A 7 4.63 17.76 -15.88
CA LYS A 7 5.13 18.94 -16.58
C LYS A 7 6.33 19.53 -15.84
N THR A 8 7.28 20.07 -16.60
CA THR A 8 8.55 20.63 -16.12
C THR A 8 8.39 22.04 -15.54
N SER A 9 7.38 22.25 -14.70
CA SER A 9 7.04 23.56 -14.12
C SER A 9 7.93 23.97 -12.95
N THR A 10 8.53 23.02 -12.23
CA THR A 10 9.46 23.28 -11.12
C THR A 10 10.70 22.38 -11.22
N PRO A 11 11.86 22.75 -10.62
CA PRO A 11 13.05 21.90 -10.63
C PRO A 11 12.80 20.49 -10.06
N SER A 12 11.93 20.38 -9.05
CA SER A 12 11.61 19.10 -8.40
C SER A 12 10.72 18.19 -9.24
N THR A 13 9.88 18.74 -10.13
CA THR A 13 8.96 17.93 -10.96
C THR A 13 9.56 17.54 -12.31
N ARG A 14 10.73 18.06 -12.68
CA ARG A 14 11.34 17.88 -14.01
C ARG A 14 11.56 16.40 -14.39
N ASN A 15 11.98 15.59 -13.42
CA ASN A 15 12.20 14.15 -13.60
C ASN A 15 11.14 13.31 -12.87
N GLY A 16 10.04 13.95 -12.44
CA GLY A 16 9.01 13.28 -11.66
C GLY A 16 8.08 12.47 -12.57
N ALA A 17 7.82 11.23 -12.17
CA ALA A 17 6.85 10.35 -12.80
C ALA A 17 5.92 9.76 -11.74
N VAL A 18 4.65 9.58 -12.10
CA VAL A 18 3.64 8.93 -11.25
C VAL A 18 2.83 7.92 -12.05
N ASP A 19 2.38 6.88 -11.36
CA ASP A 19 1.41 5.94 -11.91
C ASP A 19 -0.01 6.51 -11.76
N SER A 20 -0.86 6.19 -12.73
CA SER A 20 -2.30 6.49 -12.70
C SER A 20 -2.95 5.90 -11.44
N GLN A 21 -3.39 6.75 -10.51
CA GLN A 21 -3.98 6.29 -9.25
C GLN A 21 -5.40 5.75 -9.47
N VAL A 22 -5.61 4.47 -9.15
CA VAL A 22 -6.94 3.89 -9.03
C VAL A 22 -7.62 4.44 -7.76
N LYS A 23 -8.86 4.93 -7.88
CA LYS A 23 -9.64 5.44 -6.74
C LYS A 23 -9.78 4.35 -5.67
N SER A 24 -9.38 4.65 -4.44
CA SER A 24 -9.57 3.76 -3.30
C SER A 24 -10.90 4.07 -2.61
N ASN A 25 -11.81 3.10 -2.53
CA ASN A 25 -12.97 3.13 -1.64
C ASN A 25 -12.85 1.97 -0.64
N PRO A 26 -12.00 2.12 0.39
CA PRO A 26 -11.61 0.98 1.20
C PRO A 26 -12.77 0.57 2.13
N ARG A 27 -13.13 -0.72 2.12
CA ARG A 27 -14.24 -1.25 2.93
C ARG A 27 -13.81 -1.42 4.39
N ASN A 28 -14.57 -0.83 5.32
CA ASN A 28 -14.18 -0.66 6.72
C ASN A 28 -13.78 -1.97 7.45
N ASN A 29 -14.37 -3.12 7.12
CA ASN A 29 -14.20 -4.36 7.89
C ASN A 29 -12.84 -5.07 7.66
N LEU A 30 -12.09 -4.71 6.61
CA LEU A 30 -10.82 -5.35 6.27
C LEU A 30 -9.60 -4.47 6.57
N ILE A 31 -9.81 -3.34 7.26
CA ILE A 31 -8.81 -2.32 7.51
C ILE A 31 -8.48 -2.28 9.01
N TYR A 32 -7.19 -2.28 9.32
CA TYR A 32 -6.70 -2.27 10.69
C TYR A 32 -5.71 -1.12 10.90
N GLY A 33 -5.75 -0.51 12.08
CA GLY A 33 -4.72 0.42 12.51
C GLY A 33 -3.39 -0.31 12.68
N GLN A 34 -2.40 0.02 11.86
CA GLN A 34 -1.07 -0.57 11.97
C GLN A 34 -0.06 0.47 12.43
N HIS A 35 0.39 0.34 13.68
CA HIS A 35 1.60 0.99 14.11
C HIS A 35 2.77 0.33 13.37
N ARG A 36 3.51 1.10 12.58
CA ARG A 36 4.71 0.59 11.91
C ARG A 36 5.69 0.13 12.99
N CYS A 37 5.84 -1.19 13.15
CA CYS A 37 6.68 -1.78 14.19
C CYS A 37 8.09 -1.19 14.11
N GLY A 38 8.55 -0.64 15.24
CA GLY A 38 9.92 -0.18 15.47
C GLY A 38 10.41 1.04 14.67
N LYS A 39 9.83 1.36 13.50
CA LYS A 39 10.37 2.35 12.55
C LYS A 39 11.90 2.18 12.33
N GLY A 40 12.39 0.94 12.33
CA GLY A 40 13.83 0.63 12.26
C GLY A 40 14.52 0.34 13.60
N ARG A 41 13.77 0.37 14.72
CA ARG A 41 14.22 -0.01 16.05
C ARG A 41 13.73 -1.40 16.44
N ASN A 42 14.51 -2.10 17.26
CA ASN A 42 14.10 -3.38 17.87
C ASN A 42 13.31 -3.16 19.18
N ALA A 43 12.92 -4.26 19.84
CA ALA A 43 12.19 -4.22 21.12
C ALA A 43 12.94 -3.51 22.26
N ARG A 44 14.28 -3.41 22.17
CA ARG A 44 15.12 -2.67 23.12
C ARG A 44 15.23 -1.17 22.79
N GLY A 45 14.58 -0.71 21.71
CA GLY A 45 14.65 0.68 21.25
C GLY A 45 15.91 1.03 20.46
N ILE A 46 16.79 0.06 20.18
CA ILE A 46 18.04 0.25 19.44
C ILE A 46 17.74 0.25 17.94
N ILE A 47 18.34 1.19 17.20
CA ILE A 47 18.26 1.24 15.73
C ILE A 47 19.00 0.02 15.18
N THR A 48 18.27 -0.89 14.55
CA THR A 48 18.83 -2.05 13.83
C THR A 48 18.73 -1.89 12.32
N ALA A 49 17.81 -1.05 11.84
CA ALA A 49 17.69 -0.68 10.44
C ALA A 49 17.67 0.85 10.30
N GLY A 50 18.73 1.41 9.71
CA GLY A 50 18.86 2.85 9.44
C GLY A 50 17.92 3.35 8.33
N HIS A 51 17.85 4.67 8.17
CA HIS A 51 17.05 5.36 7.14
C HIS A 51 15.55 5.01 7.13
N ARG A 52 14.99 4.62 8.28
CA ARG A 52 13.56 4.33 8.46
C ARG A 52 12.96 5.30 9.48
N GLY A 53 11.78 5.83 9.18
CA GLY A 53 11.07 6.80 10.04
C GLY A 53 10.28 7.84 9.23
N GLY A 54 9.46 8.66 9.90
CA GLY A 54 8.85 9.89 9.34
C GLY A 54 7.79 9.77 8.22
N GLY A 55 7.56 8.58 7.64
CA GLY A 55 6.60 8.45 6.52
C GLY A 55 5.12 8.61 6.89
N HIS A 56 4.28 8.91 5.89
CA HIS A 56 2.82 9.06 6.01
C HIS A 56 2.13 7.90 6.73
N LYS A 57 1.07 8.16 7.51
CA LYS A 57 0.29 7.13 8.21
C LYS A 57 -0.36 6.16 7.21
N ARG A 58 -0.32 4.86 7.49
CA ARG A 58 -0.89 3.83 6.62
C ARG A 58 -1.78 2.92 7.46
N LEU A 59 -2.90 2.52 6.88
CA LEU A 59 -3.76 1.50 7.45
C LEU A 59 -3.39 0.15 6.81
N TYR A 60 -3.37 -0.90 7.61
CA TYR A 60 -3.14 -2.25 7.10
C TYR A 60 -4.42 -2.80 6.49
N ARG A 61 -4.32 -3.43 5.33
CA ARG A 61 -5.41 -4.21 4.76
C ARG A 61 -5.12 -5.68 4.92
N LYS A 62 -6.06 -6.41 5.53
CA LYS A 62 -5.96 -7.85 5.69
C LYS A 62 -6.11 -8.52 4.33
N ILE A 63 -5.05 -9.20 3.89
CA ILE A 63 -5.07 -10.02 2.68
C ILE A 63 -5.12 -11.49 3.06
N ASP A 64 -5.89 -12.27 2.31
CA ASP A 64 -5.76 -13.71 2.30
C ASP A 64 -4.58 -14.15 1.41
N PHE A 65 -3.45 -14.45 2.05
CA PHE A 65 -2.28 -15.03 1.40
C PHE A 65 -2.33 -16.55 1.31
N ARG A 66 -3.17 -17.21 2.11
CA ARG A 66 -3.19 -18.68 2.21
C ARG A 66 -4.12 -19.30 1.18
N ARG A 67 -5.25 -18.65 0.87
CA ARG A 67 -6.24 -19.12 -0.11
C ARG A 67 -6.61 -20.59 0.10
N ASN A 68 -7.00 -20.89 1.34
CA ASN A 68 -7.31 -22.27 1.75
C ASN A 68 -8.62 -22.78 1.14
N GLU A 69 -9.53 -21.89 0.80
CA GLU A 69 -10.80 -22.20 0.17
C GLU A 69 -10.57 -22.57 -1.30
N LYS A 70 -10.77 -23.85 -1.63
CA LYS A 70 -10.66 -24.39 -2.99
C LYS A 70 -12.05 -24.57 -3.57
N ASP A 71 -12.15 -24.43 -4.90
CA ASP A 71 -13.37 -24.65 -5.67
C ASP A 71 -14.57 -23.75 -5.31
N ILE A 72 -14.30 -22.60 -4.69
CA ILE A 72 -15.27 -21.52 -4.45
C ILE A 72 -15.07 -20.43 -5.48
N TYR A 73 -16.14 -20.04 -6.16
CA TYR A 73 -16.11 -18.90 -7.08
C TYR A 73 -16.19 -17.59 -6.32
N GLY A 74 -15.27 -16.67 -6.62
CA GLY A 74 -15.28 -15.31 -6.11
C GLY A 74 -15.35 -14.30 -7.26
N ARG A 75 -16.22 -13.29 -7.14
CA ARG A 75 -16.32 -12.19 -8.09
C ARG A 75 -15.40 -11.05 -7.67
N ILE A 76 -14.60 -10.56 -8.61
CA ILE A 76 -13.80 -9.34 -8.40
C ILE A 76 -14.74 -8.14 -8.42
N VAL A 77 -14.79 -7.40 -7.31
CA VAL A 77 -15.64 -6.20 -7.15
C VAL A 77 -14.87 -4.94 -7.52
N THR A 78 -13.67 -4.77 -6.96
CA THR A 78 -12.82 -3.59 -7.17
C THR A 78 -11.35 -3.98 -7.20
N ILE A 79 -10.54 -3.16 -7.87
CA ILE A 79 -9.08 -3.17 -7.80
C ILE A 79 -8.67 -1.89 -7.09
N GLU A 80 -7.82 -1.98 -6.06
CA GLU A 80 -7.49 -0.87 -5.18
C GLU A 80 -5.99 -0.74 -4.94
N TYR A 81 -5.54 0.50 -4.80
CA TYR A 81 -4.17 0.81 -4.36
C TYR A 81 -4.00 0.52 -2.87
N ASP A 82 -2.98 -0.25 -2.46
CA ASP A 82 -2.62 -0.47 -1.05
C ASP A 82 -1.27 0.19 -0.69
N PRO A 83 -1.22 1.08 0.32
CA PRO A 83 0.01 1.80 0.66
C PRO A 83 1.10 0.92 1.33
N ASN A 84 0.81 -0.33 1.70
CA ASN A 84 1.74 -1.22 2.39
C ASN A 84 2.53 -2.12 1.42
N ARG A 85 2.26 -2.06 0.12
CA ARG A 85 2.97 -2.82 -0.91
C ARG A 85 2.91 -2.13 -2.27
N ASN A 86 3.67 -2.64 -3.24
CA ASN A 86 3.67 -2.08 -4.59
C ASN A 86 2.53 -2.63 -5.46
N ALA A 87 2.04 -3.84 -5.17
CA ALA A 87 0.98 -4.47 -5.93
C ALA A 87 -0.42 -3.94 -5.56
N TYR A 88 -1.29 -3.84 -6.57
CA TYR A 88 -2.72 -3.60 -6.38
C TYR A 88 -3.39 -4.82 -5.75
N ILE A 89 -4.46 -4.58 -5.00
CA ILE A 89 -5.27 -5.64 -4.42
C ILE A 89 -6.65 -5.69 -5.05
N CYS A 90 -7.22 -6.89 -5.09
CA CYS A 90 -8.59 -7.09 -5.55
C CYS A 90 -9.48 -7.37 -4.34
N LEU A 91 -10.63 -6.69 -4.28
CA LEU A 91 -11.71 -7.07 -3.39
C LEU A 91 -12.52 -8.18 -4.07
N ILE A 92 -12.70 -9.29 -3.36
CA ILE A 92 -13.45 -10.46 -3.83
C ILE A 92 -14.71 -10.61 -2.97
N HIS A 93 -15.83 -10.94 -3.61
CA HIS A 93 -17.12 -11.25 -2.98
C HIS A 93 -17.68 -12.56 -3.53
#